data_AF-A0A7Z0TJN0-F1
#
_entry.id   AF-A0A7Z0TJN0-F1
#
_cell.length_a   1.000
_cell.length_b   1.000
_cell.length_c   1.000
_cell.angle_alpha   90.00
_cell.angle_beta   90.00
_cell.angle_gamma   90.00
#
_symmetry.space_group_name_H-M   'P 1'
#
loop_
_entity.id
_entity.type
_entity.pdbx_description
1 polymer ?
#
loop_
_entity_poly.entity_id
_entity_poly.type
_entity_poly.pdbx_seq_one_letter_code
_entity_poly.pdbx_strand_id
1 'polypeptide(L)'
;VLSLLGVVPFLLHREPPPTAAARPAPVSARRFLAGLGFDPRRHPDLGWAWLTRFLINLSNALVLLYLLYFLRDRVGHPDPEQGVFVLTVVNAALLLATVVVSGVRSDRTARRKPYVLWSGVLMGAATLMLAGWQTWPAAIVAAALLGIGFGVFTSVDFALMTEVLPDAAARGKDLGVINVANSLPQVLAPAVAAPVVTHLGGYTSLFLVSGLLALAGALLVHRIRGVA
;
A
#
# COMPACT_ATOMS: atom_id res chain seq x y z
N VAL A 1 13.30 -20.47 3.08
CA VAL A 1 14.67 -20.26 3.61
C VAL A 1 14.83 -18.91 4.29
N LEU A 2 14.52 -17.78 3.62
CA LEU A 2 14.55 -16.44 4.24
C LEU A 2 13.61 -16.30 5.46
N SER A 3 12.40 -16.87 5.41
CA SER A 3 11.46 -16.87 6.54
C SER A 3 11.95 -17.68 7.74
N LEU A 4 12.80 -18.69 7.52
CA LEU A 4 13.40 -19.49 8.60
C LEU A 4 14.56 -18.75 9.27
N LEU A 5 15.36 -18.01 8.47
CA LEU A 5 16.44 -17.16 8.98
C LEU A 5 15.91 -16.00 9.85
N GLY A 6 14.75 -15.44 9.50
CA GLY A 6 14.09 -14.39 10.28
C GLY A 6 13.57 -14.83 11.66
N VAL A 7 13.45 -16.14 11.90
CA VAL A 7 12.97 -16.71 13.18
C VAL A 7 14.12 -16.93 14.17
N VAL A 8 15.36 -17.03 13.68
CA VAL A 8 16.55 -17.28 14.51
C VAL A 8 16.75 -16.23 15.62
N PRO A 9 16.61 -14.90 15.38
CA PRO A 9 16.72 -13.92 16.45
C PRO A 9 15.65 -14.06 17.54
N PHE A 10 14.43 -14.43 17.15
CA PHE A 10 13.28 -14.64 18.06
C PHE A 10 13.43 -15.90 18.92
N LEU A 11 14.06 -16.95 18.38
CA LEU A 11 14.36 -18.16 19.14
C LEU A 11 15.50 -17.95 20.14
N LEU A 12 16.42 -17.05 19.85
CA LEU A 12 17.55 -16.71 20.72
C LEU A 12 17.19 -15.69 21.80
N HIS A 13 16.21 -14.80 21.54
CA HIS A 13 15.70 -13.80 22.50
C HIS A 13 14.30 -14.15 23.01
N ARG A 14 14.12 -15.36 23.55
CA ARG A 14 12.83 -15.74 24.17
C ARG A 14 12.58 -14.89 25.42
N GLU A 15 11.58 -14.01 25.35
CA GLU A 15 11.00 -13.42 26.56
C GLU A 15 10.43 -14.55 27.44
N PRO A 16 10.62 -14.51 28.77
CA PRO A 16 10.07 -15.52 29.66
C PRO A 16 8.55 -15.59 29.52
N PRO A 17 7.95 -16.79 29.61
CA PRO A 17 6.52 -16.97 29.42
C PRO A 17 5.74 -16.10 30.41
N PRO A 18 4.68 -15.40 29.96
CA PRO A 18 3.85 -14.62 30.86
C PRO A 18 3.34 -15.50 32.00
N THR A 19 3.51 -15.04 33.24
CA THR A 19 3.05 -15.73 34.45
C THR A 19 1.56 -16.03 34.36
N ALA A 20 1.11 -17.13 34.97
CA ALA A 20 -0.27 -17.63 34.90
C ALA A 20 -1.37 -16.61 35.29
N ALA A 21 -1.00 -15.51 35.96
CA ALA A 21 -1.87 -14.37 36.26
C ALA A 21 -2.23 -13.49 35.04
N ALA A 22 -1.55 -13.67 33.89
CA ALA A 22 -1.74 -12.90 32.66
C ALA A 22 -2.45 -13.71 31.57
N ARG A 23 -3.39 -14.60 31.93
CA ARG A 23 -4.28 -15.20 30.91
C ARG A 23 -5.19 -14.10 30.34
N PRO A 24 -5.09 -13.76 29.04
CA PRO A 24 -5.99 -12.79 28.45
C PRO A 24 -7.42 -13.34 28.56
N ALA A 25 -8.35 -12.48 28.97
CA ALA A 25 -9.77 -12.82 29.08
C ALA A 25 -10.28 -13.43 27.75
N PRO A 26 -11.23 -14.38 27.78
CA PRO A 26 -11.74 -15.00 26.56
C PRO A 26 -12.26 -13.93 25.61
N VAL A 27 -11.68 -13.89 24.40
CA VAL A 27 -11.98 -12.90 23.38
C VAL A 27 -13.39 -13.17 22.85
N SER A 28 -14.38 -12.40 23.32
CA SER A 28 -15.75 -12.50 22.80
C SER A 28 -15.81 -11.81 21.44
N ALA A 29 -16.36 -12.48 20.43
CA ALA A 29 -16.50 -11.92 19.07
C ALA A 29 -17.24 -10.57 19.09
N ARG A 30 -18.20 -10.39 20.00
CA ARG A 30 -18.92 -9.12 20.19
C ARG A 30 -18.06 -8.03 20.81
N ARG A 31 -17.20 -8.36 21.79
CA ARG A 31 -16.23 -7.40 22.38
C ARG A 31 -15.09 -7.10 21.43
N PHE A 32 -14.69 -8.05 20.61
CA PHE A 32 -13.72 -7.86 19.54
C PHE A 32 -14.29 -6.93 18.46
N LEU A 33 -15.49 -7.20 17.93
CA LEU A 33 -16.16 -6.34 16.95
C LEU A 33 -16.53 -4.94 17.52
N ALA A 34 -17.00 -4.86 18.77
CA ALA A 34 -17.24 -3.58 19.43
C ALA A 34 -15.93 -2.83 19.74
N GLY A 35 -14.84 -3.56 19.99
CA GLY A 35 -13.49 -3.03 20.17
C GLY A 35 -12.82 -2.62 18.86
N LEU A 36 -13.20 -3.22 17.73
CA LEU A 36 -12.76 -2.87 16.37
C LEU A 36 -13.35 -1.55 15.86
N GLY A 37 -14.29 -0.94 16.60
CA GLY A 37 -14.73 0.43 16.37
C GLY A 37 -13.56 1.39 16.45
N PHE A 38 -12.92 1.63 15.31
CA PHE A 38 -12.06 2.78 15.08
C PHE A 38 -13.00 3.99 15.04
N ASP A 39 -12.75 4.99 15.89
CA ASP A 39 -13.43 6.28 15.82
C ASP A 39 -12.48 7.29 15.17
N PRO A 40 -12.50 7.46 13.83
CA PRO A 40 -11.64 8.39 13.13
C PRO A 40 -11.79 9.83 13.61
N ARG A 41 -12.89 10.18 14.30
CA ARG A 41 -13.10 11.53 14.83
C ARG A 41 -12.31 11.78 16.11
N ARG A 42 -12.01 10.74 16.88
CA ARG A 42 -11.17 10.82 18.09
C ARG A 42 -9.68 10.82 17.78
N HIS A 43 -9.27 10.15 16.70
CA HIS A 43 -7.88 10.10 16.23
C HIS A 43 -7.79 10.49 14.75
N PRO A 44 -7.94 11.79 14.42
CA PRO A 44 -8.01 12.26 13.04
C PRO A 44 -6.73 11.96 12.25
N ASP A 45 -5.56 12.08 12.86
CA ASP A 45 -4.27 11.81 12.20
C ASP A 45 -4.13 10.34 11.80
N LEU A 46 -4.53 9.42 12.68
CA LEU A 46 -4.59 7.99 12.38
C LEU A 46 -5.58 7.70 11.25
N GLY A 47 -6.73 8.39 11.23
CA GLY A 47 -7.72 8.25 10.15
C GLY A 47 -7.19 8.72 8.80
N TRP A 48 -6.49 9.86 8.76
CA TRP A 48 -5.87 10.37 7.53
C TRP A 48 -4.71 9.50 7.05
N ALA A 49 -3.88 8.98 7.95
CA ALA A 49 -2.80 8.04 7.62
C ALA A 49 -3.38 6.74 7.05
N TRP A 50 -4.41 6.19 7.69
CA TRP A 50 -5.12 5.00 7.23
C TRP A 50 -5.73 5.22 5.84
N LEU A 51 -6.41 6.34 5.61
CA LEU A 51 -7.02 6.65 4.32
C LEU A 51 -5.96 6.86 3.22
N THR A 52 -4.86 7.55 3.53
CA THR A 52 -3.74 7.73 2.60
C THR A 52 -3.18 6.37 2.16
N ARG A 53 -2.92 5.48 3.12
CA ARG A 53 -2.46 4.12 2.87
C ARG A 53 -3.46 3.32 2.05
N PHE A 54 -4.73 3.38 2.40
CA PHE A 54 -5.80 2.70 1.69
C PHE A 54 -5.86 3.11 0.22
N LEU A 55 -5.84 4.41 -0.07
CA LEU A 55 -5.94 4.93 -1.45
C LEU A 55 -4.72 4.57 -2.30
N ILE A 56 -3.50 4.68 -1.75
CA ILE A 56 -2.28 4.32 -2.47
C ILE A 56 -2.24 2.81 -2.76
N ASN A 57 -2.62 1.98 -1.78
CA ASN A 57 -2.70 0.53 -1.99
C ASN A 57 -3.81 0.15 -2.96
N LEU A 58 -4.96 0.85 -2.94
CA LEU A 58 -6.05 0.61 -3.88
C LEU A 58 -5.64 0.97 -5.31
N SER A 59 -4.98 2.11 -5.49
CA SER A 59 -4.38 2.50 -6.77
C SER A 59 -3.46 1.40 -7.32
N ASN A 60 -2.53 0.91 -6.49
CA ASN A 60 -1.60 -0.16 -6.86
C ASN A 60 -2.31 -1.49 -7.20
N ALA A 61 -3.29 -1.88 -6.37
CA ALA A 61 -4.06 -3.11 -6.57
C ALA A 61 -4.85 -3.10 -7.88
N LEU A 62 -5.46 -1.97 -8.25
CA LEU A 62 -6.17 -1.81 -9.52
C LEU A 62 -5.25 -2.10 -10.72
N VAL A 63 -4.00 -1.60 -10.68
CA VAL A 63 -3.04 -1.84 -11.76
C VAL A 63 -2.61 -3.30 -11.82
N LEU A 64 -2.17 -3.86 -10.70
CA LEU A 64 -1.62 -5.23 -10.67
C LEU A 64 -2.65 -6.28 -11.08
N LEU A 65 -3.89 -6.16 -10.60
CA LEU A 65 -4.94 -7.15 -10.88
C LEU A 65 -5.40 -7.10 -12.35
N TYR A 66 -5.31 -5.95 -13.01
CA TYR A 66 -5.74 -5.77 -14.39
C TYR A 66 -4.61 -5.78 -15.41
N LEU A 67 -3.36 -5.92 -14.96
CA LEU A 67 -2.18 -5.83 -15.81
C LEU A 67 -2.17 -6.88 -16.92
N LEU A 68 -2.52 -8.14 -16.59
CA LEU A 68 -2.61 -9.24 -17.55
C LEU A 68 -3.64 -8.94 -18.65
N TYR A 69 -4.83 -8.54 -18.24
CA TYR A 69 -5.93 -8.23 -19.16
C TYR A 69 -5.60 -7.01 -20.02
N PHE A 70 -4.95 -5.99 -19.45
CA PHE A 70 -4.46 -4.83 -20.20
C PHE A 70 -3.45 -5.21 -21.29
N LEU A 71 -2.46 -6.06 -20.96
CA LEU A 71 -1.47 -6.52 -21.92
C LEU A 71 -2.10 -7.35 -23.04
N ARG A 72 -3.08 -8.19 -22.70
CA ARG A 72 -3.81 -9.02 -23.66
C ARG A 72 -4.72 -8.19 -24.57
N ASP A 73 -5.59 -7.38 -23.98
CA ASP A 73 -6.73 -6.79 -24.70
C ASP A 73 -6.41 -5.44 -25.36
N ARG A 74 -5.48 -4.66 -24.79
CA ARG A 74 -5.16 -3.30 -25.27
C ARG A 74 -3.80 -3.21 -25.92
N VAL A 75 -2.78 -3.78 -25.29
CA VAL A 75 -1.43 -3.78 -25.85
C VAL A 75 -1.31 -4.81 -26.97
N GLY A 76 -2.07 -5.91 -26.90
CA GLY A 76 -1.97 -7.02 -27.85
C GLY A 76 -0.63 -7.75 -27.75
N HIS A 77 -0.08 -7.87 -26.54
CA HIS A 77 1.21 -8.52 -26.34
C HIS A 77 1.13 -10.00 -26.76
N PRO A 78 2.09 -10.54 -27.55
CA PRO A 78 2.03 -11.91 -28.05
C PRO A 78 1.97 -12.97 -26.94
N ASP A 79 2.67 -12.71 -25.84
CA ASP A 79 2.64 -13.53 -24.62
C ASP A 79 2.37 -12.64 -23.40
N PRO A 80 1.10 -12.40 -23.03
CA PRO A 80 0.76 -11.53 -21.92
C PRO A 80 1.28 -12.04 -20.57
N GLU A 81 1.41 -13.36 -20.37
CA GLU A 81 1.88 -13.96 -19.12
C GLU A 81 3.36 -13.65 -18.91
N GLN A 82 4.19 -13.86 -19.95
CA GLN A 82 5.59 -13.45 -19.94
C GLN A 82 5.72 -11.93 -19.78
N GLY A 83 4.84 -11.15 -20.44
CA GLY A 83 4.79 -9.70 -20.29
C GLY A 83 4.56 -9.27 -18.84
N VAL A 84 3.57 -9.85 -18.16
CA VAL A 84 3.31 -9.60 -16.72
C VAL A 84 4.50 -9.99 -15.88
N PHE A 85 5.15 -11.13 -16.16
CA PHE A 85 6.35 -11.54 -15.45
C PHE A 85 7.47 -10.49 -15.56
N VAL A 86 7.77 -10.00 -16.77
CA VAL A 86 8.78 -8.96 -17.00
C VAL A 86 8.43 -7.68 -16.25
N LEU A 87 7.20 -7.19 -16.38
CA LEU A 87 6.76 -5.97 -15.67
C LEU A 87 6.83 -6.13 -14.15
N THR A 88 6.49 -7.32 -13.64
CA THR A 88 6.58 -7.64 -12.20
C THR A 88 8.03 -7.63 -11.73
N VAL A 89 8.95 -8.19 -12.51
CA VAL A 89 10.40 -8.18 -12.20
C VAL A 89 10.94 -6.75 -12.19
N VAL A 90 10.61 -5.95 -13.20
CA VAL A 90 11.03 -4.53 -13.26
C VAL A 90 10.50 -3.76 -12.06
N ASN A 91 9.20 -3.90 -11.77
CA ASN A 91 8.56 -3.27 -10.63
C ASN A 91 9.22 -3.69 -9.31
N ALA A 92 9.40 -5.00 -9.10
CA ALA A 92 9.98 -5.55 -7.86
C ALA A 92 11.44 -5.12 -7.67
N ALA A 93 12.26 -5.14 -8.72
CA ALA A 93 13.66 -4.73 -8.65
C ALA A 93 13.79 -3.25 -8.23
N LEU A 94 13.00 -2.37 -8.85
CA LEU A 94 13.02 -0.95 -8.54
C LEU A 94 12.38 -0.63 -7.20
N LEU A 95 11.33 -1.35 -6.81
CA LEU A 95 10.76 -1.29 -5.47
C LEU A 95 11.82 -1.64 -4.44
N LEU A 96 12.50 -2.78 -4.57
CA LEU A 96 13.53 -3.20 -3.60
C LEU A 96 14.68 -2.18 -3.52
N ALA A 97 15.15 -1.69 -4.67
CA ALA A 97 16.19 -0.68 -4.72
C ALA A 97 15.76 0.61 -4.00
N THR A 98 14.53 1.05 -4.22
CA THR A 98 14.04 2.33 -3.69
C THR A 98 13.62 2.23 -2.23
N VAL A 99 13.03 1.12 -1.77
CA VAL A 99 12.70 0.90 -0.36
C VAL A 99 13.92 1.11 0.53
N VAL A 100 15.06 0.51 0.16
CA VAL A 100 16.30 0.62 0.95
C VAL A 100 16.82 2.06 0.95
N VAL A 101 16.91 2.68 -0.23
CA VAL A 101 17.48 4.03 -0.38
C VAL A 101 16.60 5.08 0.30
N SER A 102 15.29 5.01 0.11
CA SER A 102 14.33 5.95 0.66
C SER A 102 14.09 5.74 2.15
N GLY A 103 14.11 4.50 2.64
CA GLY A 103 14.05 4.20 4.08
C GLY A 103 15.22 4.84 4.83
N VAL A 104 16.47 4.59 4.40
CA VAL A 104 17.66 5.19 5.04
C VAL A 104 17.64 6.71 4.97
N ARG A 105 17.25 7.29 3.81
CA ARG A 105 17.15 8.75 3.70
C ARG A 105 16.03 9.33 4.56
N SER A 106 14.87 8.69 4.60
CA SER A 106 13.71 9.15 5.36
C SER A 106 14.02 9.13 6.85
N ASP A 107 14.62 8.05 7.35
CA ASP A 107 15.01 7.90 8.75
C ASP A 107 16.00 8.98 9.19
N ARG A 108 16.98 9.32 8.32
CA ARG A 108 17.92 10.42 8.60
C ARG A 108 17.25 11.79 8.62
N THR A 109 16.28 12.01 7.74
CA THR A 109 15.58 13.30 7.64
C THR A 109 14.47 13.48 8.67
N ALA A 110 14.02 12.40 9.31
CA ALA A 110 12.87 12.37 10.22
C ALA A 110 11.60 13.04 9.66
N ARG A 111 11.49 13.10 8.33
CA ARG A 111 10.36 13.68 7.59
C ARG A 111 9.75 12.60 6.73
N ARG A 112 8.47 12.30 6.94
CA ARG A 112 7.77 11.20 6.26
C ARG A 112 6.88 11.72 5.14
N LYS A 113 6.24 12.87 5.36
CA LYS A 113 5.25 13.44 4.42
C LYS A 113 5.78 13.66 3.00
N PRO A 114 6.99 14.21 2.78
CA PRO A 114 7.47 14.45 1.42
C PRO A 114 7.63 13.16 0.61
N TYR A 115 8.04 12.06 1.26
CA TYR A 115 8.21 10.77 0.59
C TYR A 115 6.86 10.19 0.15
N VAL A 116 5.82 10.31 0.99
CA VAL A 116 4.46 9.90 0.62
C VAL A 116 3.93 10.75 -0.54
N LEU A 117 4.14 12.07 -0.51
CA LEU A 117 3.74 12.95 -1.61
C LEU A 117 4.42 12.55 -2.92
N TRP A 118 5.75 12.39 -2.91
CA TRP A 118 6.51 11.98 -4.09
C TRP A 118 6.07 10.61 -4.61
N SER A 119 5.83 9.65 -3.73
CA SER A 119 5.36 8.32 -4.12
C SER A 119 4.02 8.37 -4.85
N GLY A 120 3.03 9.06 -4.30
CA GLY A 120 1.71 9.15 -4.91
C GLY A 120 1.71 9.97 -6.20
N VAL A 121 2.55 11.01 -6.31
CA VAL A 121 2.74 11.74 -7.58
C VAL A 121 3.36 10.83 -8.65
N LEU A 122 4.38 10.04 -8.29
CA LEU A 122 5.06 9.15 -9.24
C LEU A 122 4.13 8.02 -9.72
N MET A 123 3.40 7.40 -8.79
CA MET A 123 2.40 6.37 -9.10
C MET A 123 1.24 6.95 -9.92
N GLY A 124 0.78 8.16 -9.58
CA GLY A 124 -0.23 8.89 -10.34
C GLY A 124 0.24 9.17 -11.77
N ALA A 125 1.46 9.68 -11.93
CA ALA A 125 2.03 9.94 -13.25
C ALA A 125 2.17 8.65 -14.08
N ALA A 126 2.61 7.56 -13.47
CA ALA A 126 2.75 6.27 -14.16
C ALA A 126 1.43 5.74 -14.71
N THR A 127 0.37 5.80 -13.90
CA THR A 127 -0.95 5.31 -14.27
C THR A 127 -1.66 6.27 -15.24
N LEU A 128 -1.59 7.57 -15.03
CA LEU A 128 -2.12 8.56 -15.98
C LEU A 128 -1.41 8.48 -17.35
N MET A 129 -0.11 8.18 -17.37
CA MET A 129 0.62 7.90 -18.60
C MET A 129 0.03 6.69 -19.33
N LEU A 130 -0.28 5.59 -18.63
CA LEU A 130 -0.95 4.42 -19.22
C LEU A 130 -2.39 4.68 -19.65
N ALA A 131 -3.07 5.68 -19.08
CA ALA A 131 -4.37 6.08 -19.56
C ALA A 131 -4.30 6.65 -20.99
N GLY A 132 -3.23 7.38 -21.31
CA GLY A 132 -3.00 7.99 -22.64
C GLY A 132 -2.22 7.10 -23.62
N TRP A 133 -1.16 6.43 -23.16
CA TRP A 133 -0.28 5.61 -24.00
C TRP A 133 -0.33 4.14 -23.58
N GLN A 134 -1.08 3.36 -24.37
CA GLN A 134 -1.34 1.94 -24.10
C GLN A 134 -0.44 1.04 -24.95
N THR A 135 0.87 1.21 -24.81
CA THR A 135 1.88 0.47 -25.57
C THR A 135 2.80 -0.32 -24.64
N TRP A 136 3.48 -1.34 -25.17
CA TRP A 136 4.42 -2.14 -24.40
C TRP A 136 5.57 -1.32 -23.77
N PRO A 137 6.24 -0.38 -24.48
CA PRO A 137 7.24 0.47 -23.86
C PRO A 137 6.67 1.34 -22.74
N ALA A 138 5.45 1.88 -22.92
CA ALA A 138 4.78 2.65 -21.87
C ALA A 138 4.48 1.79 -20.64
N ALA A 139 4.11 0.51 -20.83
CA ALA A 139 3.91 -0.45 -19.75
C ALA A 139 5.20 -0.70 -18.95
N ILE A 140 6.35 -0.85 -19.62
CA ILE A 140 7.66 -0.99 -18.95
C ILE A 140 7.99 0.24 -18.13
N VAL A 141 7.85 1.44 -18.71
CA VAL A 141 8.12 2.70 -18.02
C VAL A 141 7.18 2.87 -16.82
N ALA A 142 5.90 2.55 -16.99
CA ALA A 142 4.91 2.61 -15.91
C ALA A 142 5.23 1.62 -14.78
N ALA A 143 5.61 0.38 -15.10
CA ALA A 143 6.03 -0.60 -14.11
C ALA A 143 7.27 -0.13 -13.34
N ALA A 144 8.21 0.54 -14.01
CA ALA A 144 9.37 1.13 -13.36
C ALA A 144 8.99 2.26 -12.39
N LEU A 145 8.16 3.20 -12.85
CA LEU A 145 7.69 4.33 -12.03
C LEU A 145 6.83 3.87 -10.86
N LEU A 146 5.96 2.87 -11.06
CA LEU A 146 5.17 2.25 -9.99
C LEU A 146 6.07 1.54 -8.98
N GLY A 147 7.09 0.81 -9.43
CA GLY A 147 8.06 0.17 -8.54
C GLY A 147 8.78 1.19 -7.66
N ILE A 148 9.28 2.27 -8.27
CA ILE A 148 9.94 3.36 -7.54
C ILE A 148 8.96 4.02 -6.55
N GLY A 149 7.77 4.39 -7.01
CA GLY A 149 6.79 5.12 -6.21
C GLY A 149 6.32 4.29 -5.03
N PHE A 150 5.87 3.07 -5.29
CA PHE A 150 5.38 2.17 -4.26
C PHE A 150 6.48 1.72 -3.30
N GLY A 151 7.73 1.60 -3.77
CA GLY A 151 8.88 1.34 -2.91
C GLY A 151 9.18 2.50 -1.96
N VAL A 152 9.17 3.73 -2.45
CA VAL A 152 9.28 4.93 -1.59
C VAL A 152 8.16 4.96 -0.56
N PHE A 153 6.91 4.73 -0.97
CA PHE A 153 5.76 4.70 -0.07
C PHE A 153 5.92 3.66 1.04
N THR A 154 6.21 2.41 0.67
CA THR A 154 6.29 1.29 1.62
C THR A 154 7.41 1.49 2.64
N SER A 155 8.50 2.18 2.28
CA SER A 155 9.60 2.48 3.21
C SER A 155 9.19 3.39 4.38
N VAL A 156 8.24 4.31 4.17
CA VAL A 156 7.83 5.32 5.16
C VAL A 156 6.47 5.04 5.77
N ASP A 157 5.64 4.23 5.10
CA ASP A 157 4.25 3.97 5.45
C ASP A 157 4.11 3.32 6.84
N PHE A 158 4.88 2.28 7.14
CA PHE A 158 4.86 1.67 8.48
C PHE A 158 5.28 2.64 9.57
N ALA A 159 6.33 3.44 9.34
CA ALA A 159 6.80 4.43 10.30
C ALA A 159 5.73 5.52 10.55
N LEU A 160 5.17 6.09 9.48
CA LEU A 160 4.10 7.08 9.53
C LEU A 160 2.90 6.58 10.34
N MET A 161 2.50 5.33 10.08
CA MET A 161 1.39 4.70 10.79
C MET A 161 1.68 4.54 12.28
N THR A 162 2.89 4.12 12.66
CA THR A 162 3.26 3.95 14.07
C THR A 162 3.40 5.27 14.83
N GLU A 163 3.81 6.34 14.16
CA GLU A 163 3.97 7.69 14.76
C GLU A 163 2.61 8.30 15.14
N VAL A 164 1.53 7.95 14.46
CA VAL A 164 0.17 8.45 14.73
C VAL A 164 -0.67 7.55 15.63
N LEU A 165 -0.07 6.47 16.16
CA LEU A 165 -0.79 5.55 17.06
C LEU A 165 -1.02 6.18 18.43
N PRO A 166 -2.26 6.14 18.96
CA PRO A 166 -2.62 6.84 20.18
C PRO A 166 -2.09 6.21 21.48
N ASP A 167 -1.84 4.89 21.56
CA ASP A 167 -1.35 4.28 22.80
C ASP A 167 -0.64 2.92 22.63
N ALA A 168 0.49 2.72 23.32
CA ALA A 168 1.29 1.49 23.28
C ALA A 168 0.60 0.25 23.91
N ALA A 169 -0.45 0.45 24.70
CA ALA A 169 -1.20 -0.58 25.41
C ALA A 169 -2.26 -1.29 24.55
N ALA A 170 -2.65 -0.72 23.40
CA ALA A 170 -3.66 -1.27 22.48
C ALA A 170 -3.06 -1.86 21.18
N ARG A 171 -1.75 -2.16 21.16
CA ARG A 171 -0.97 -2.61 19.98
C ARG A 171 -1.66 -3.66 19.12
N GLY A 172 -2.34 -4.65 19.72
CA GLY A 172 -3.04 -5.70 18.95
C GLY A 172 -4.24 -5.19 18.14
N LYS A 173 -5.03 -4.25 18.68
CA LYS A 173 -6.18 -3.66 17.98
C LYS A 173 -5.70 -2.77 16.85
N ASP A 174 -4.72 -1.93 17.13
CA ASP A 174 -4.26 -0.91 16.19
C ASP A 174 -3.50 -1.52 15.01
N LEU A 175 -2.69 -2.56 15.26
CA LEU A 175 -2.11 -3.38 14.20
C LEU A 175 -3.18 -4.10 13.37
N GLY A 176 -4.29 -4.49 13.99
CA GLY A 176 -5.46 -5.02 13.28
C GLY A 176 -6.06 -4.02 12.30
N VAL A 177 -6.26 -2.77 12.72
CA VAL A 177 -6.78 -1.68 11.86
C VAL A 177 -5.83 -1.38 10.70
N ILE A 178 -4.51 -1.41 10.95
CA ILE A 178 -3.48 -1.26 9.92
C ILE A 178 -3.54 -2.41 8.91
N ASN A 179 -3.71 -3.66 9.37
CA ASN A 179 -3.83 -4.81 8.48
C ASN A 179 -5.10 -4.79 7.64
N VAL A 180 -6.22 -4.30 8.18
CA VAL A 180 -7.43 -4.07 7.38
C VAL A 180 -7.14 -3.10 6.25
N ALA A 181 -6.34 -2.05 6.48
CA ALA A 181 -5.91 -1.11 5.44
C ALA A 181 -5.09 -1.76 4.31
N ASN A 182 -4.40 -2.87 4.59
CA ASN A 182 -3.59 -3.62 3.60
C ASN A 182 -4.42 -4.60 2.79
N SER A 183 -5.33 -5.33 3.45
CA SER A 183 -6.08 -6.41 2.80
C SER A 183 -7.33 -5.88 2.08
N LEU A 184 -7.98 -4.85 2.63
CA LEU A 184 -9.23 -4.31 2.08
C LEU A 184 -9.07 -3.77 0.64
N PRO A 185 -8.00 -3.07 0.27
CA PRO A 185 -7.78 -2.64 -1.11
C PRO A 185 -7.79 -3.79 -2.12
N GLN A 186 -7.21 -4.94 -1.79
CA GLN A 186 -7.16 -6.09 -2.72
C GLN A 186 -8.54 -6.70 -2.95
N VAL A 187 -9.41 -6.68 -1.93
CA VAL A 187 -10.79 -7.17 -2.03
C VAL A 187 -11.67 -6.16 -2.77
N LEU A 188 -11.47 -4.86 -2.52
CA LEU A 188 -12.26 -3.80 -3.14
C LEU A 188 -11.82 -3.47 -4.57
N ALA A 189 -10.56 -3.70 -4.93
CA ALA A 189 -10.04 -3.36 -6.26
C ALA A 189 -10.85 -4.01 -7.38
N PRO A 190 -11.16 -5.32 -7.39
CA PRO A 190 -12.05 -5.91 -8.39
C PRO A 190 -13.46 -5.31 -8.40
N ALA A 191 -14.02 -5.04 -7.22
CA ALA A 191 -15.37 -4.47 -7.07
C ALA A 191 -15.46 -3.04 -7.61
N VAL A 192 -14.37 -2.27 -7.53
CA VAL A 192 -14.25 -0.92 -8.11
C VAL A 192 -13.92 -1.01 -9.60
N ALA A 193 -13.00 -1.89 -9.99
CA ALA A 193 -12.51 -2.01 -11.36
C ALA A 193 -13.59 -2.52 -12.32
N ALA A 194 -14.39 -3.51 -11.93
CA ALA A 194 -15.44 -4.07 -12.78
C ALA A 194 -16.38 -3.00 -13.35
N PRO A 195 -17.09 -2.18 -12.53
CA PRO A 195 -17.96 -1.13 -13.06
C PRO A 195 -17.21 -0.02 -13.82
N VAL A 196 -15.97 0.29 -13.42
CA VAL A 196 -15.15 1.30 -14.10
C VAL A 196 -14.76 0.85 -15.50
N VAL A 197 -14.39 -0.40 -15.67
CA VAL A 197 -14.02 -0.96 -16.98
C VAL A 197 -15.26 -1.14 -17.85
N THR A 198 -16.38 -1.63 -17.29
CA THR A 198 -17.59 -1.93 -18.06
C THR A 198 -18.40 -0.70 -18.47
N HIS A 199 -18.46 0.34 -17.63
CA HIS A 199 -19.36 1.48 -17.85
C HIS A 199 -18.66 2.81 -18.16
N LEU A 200 -17.36 2.95 -17.86
CA LEU A 200 -16.68 4.26 -17.88
C LEU A 200 -15.58 4.39 -18.95
N GLY A 201 -15.41 3.41 -19.84
CA GLY A 201 -14.46 3.52 -20.97
C GLY A 201 -13.24 2.60 -20.89
N GLY A 202 -13.37 1.43 -20.26
CA GLY A 202 -12.36 0.36 -20.32
C GLY A 202 -11.10 0.63 -19.50
N TYR A 203 -9.94 0.30 -20.06
CA TYR A 203 -8.66 0.41 -19.34
C TYR A 203 -8.22 1.85 -19.10
N THR A 204 -8.58 2.78 -19.98
CA THR A 204 -8.26 4.21 -19.80
C THR A 204 -8.90 4.76 -18.55
N SER A 205 -10.19 4.49 -18.31
CA SER A 205 -10.88 4.93 -17.09
C SER A 205 -10.30 4.27 -15.84
N LEU A 206 -9.93 2.99 -15.91
CA LEU A 206 -9.28 2.28 -14.80
C LEU A 206 -7.97 2.98 -14.40
N PHE A 207 -7.13 3.33 -15.38
CA PHE A 207 -5.86 4.00 -15.12
C PHE A 207 -6.04 5.46 -14.67
N LEU A 208 -7.05 6.17 -15.19
CA LEU A 208 -7.41 7.50 -14.68
C LEU A 208 -7.85 7.44 -13.22
N VAL A 209 -8.75 6.51 -12.86
CA VAL A 209 -9.20 6.32 -11.48
C VAL A 209 -8.02 5.94 -10.59
N SER A 210 -7.18 5.00 -11.01
CA SER A 210 -5.97 4.62 -10.26
C SER A 210 -5.05 5.81 -10.03
N GLY A 211 -4.85 6.66 -11.04
CA GLY A 211 -4.03 7.87 -10.92
C GLY A 211 -4.62 8.91 -9.98
N LEU A 212 -5.93 9.15 -10.06
CA LEU A 212 -6.64 10.05 -9.16
C LEU A 212 -6.59 9.56 -7.70
N LEU A 213 -6.69 8.24 -7.47
CA LEU A 213 -6.56 7.65 -6.14
C LEU A 213 -5.15 7.83 -5.58
N ALA A 214 -4.10 7.61 -6.39
CA ALA A 214 -2.72 7.83 -5.98
C ALA A 214 -2.46 9.31 -5.61
N LEU A 215 -2.92 10.24 -6.45
CA LEU A 215 -2.79 11.68 -6.20
C LEU A 215 -3.60 12.13 -4.98
N ALA A 216 -4.81 11.61 -4.80
CA ALA A 216 -5.63 11.90 -3.62
C ALA A 216 -4.93 11.42 -2.35
N GLY A 217 -4.37 10.20 -2.34
CA GLY A 217 -3.55 9.71 -1.22
C GLY A 217 -2.34 10.61 -0.95
N ALA A 218 -1.62 11.00 -2.00
CA ALA A 218 -0.48 11.91 -1.90
C ALA A 218 -0.84 13.26 -1.25
N LEU A 219 -1.98 13.85 -1.63
CA LEU A 219 -2.44 15.13 -1.12
C LEU A 219 -2.96 15.02 0.32
N LEU A 220 -3.64 13.92 0.65
CA LEU A 220 -4.20 13.69 1.99
C LEU A 220 -3.14 13.58 3.09
N VAL A 221 -1.89 13.24 2.76
CA VAL A 221 -0.80 13.21 3.75
C VAL A 221 -0.60 14.57 4.44
N HIS A 222 -0.93 15.68 3.77
CA HIS A 222 -0.83 17.02 4.36
C HIS A 222 -1.85 17.28 5.47
N ARG A 223 -2.92 16.49 5.53
CA ARG A 223 -3.94 16.58 6.58
C ARG A 223 -3.50 15.97 7.90
N ILE A 224 -2.48 15.12 7.88
CA ILE A 224 -1.88 14.52 9.08
C ILE A 224 -1.10 15.62 9.79
N ARG A 225 -1.51 16.07 10.97
CA ARG A 225 -0.83 17.18 11.68
C ARG A 225 0.32 16.71 12.55
N GLY A 226 0.23 15.52 13.12
CA GLY A 226 1.20 14.96 14.07
C GLY A 226 2.55 14.51 13.53
N VAL A 227 2.83 14.66 12.22
CA VAL A 227 4.07 14.18 11.60
C VAL A 227 4.74 15.27 10.77
N ALA A 228 6.08 15.29 10.69
CA ALA A 228 6.87 16.25 9.90
C ALA A 228 7.12 15.80 8.45
#